data_AF-A0A1U7N5P3-F1
#
_entry.id   AF-A0A1U7N5P3-F1
#
_cell.length_a   1.000
_cell.length_b   1.000
_cell.length_c   1.000
_cell.angle_alpha   90.00
_cell.angle_beta   90.00
_cell.angle_gamma   90.00
#
_symmetry.space_group_name_H-M   'P 1'
#
loop_
_entity.id
_entity.type
_entity.pdbx_description
1 polymer ?
#
loop_
_entity_poly.entity_id
_entity_poly.type
_entity_poly.pdbx_seq_one_letter_code
_entity_poly.pdbx_strand_id
1 'polypeptide(L)'
;MADYIQYPYIDKRVRYFDGEFLKDQDFIDEQKYHIDRQRRLDQFLRVSGICDGLTLKTDTNQVIVTPGTALDSEGRQIILSTDSSPINLSGYQSQEVYLVISYQEEQSDQTTDGGLGSSGARRWHEKPNIQVATLGNVPEDSIVLAKLAIAGNGNVTPDLSVRQYSGVRLPSGNLDSGAITGPTLRSGGNSASSLVVIEGDLSVTGDTTVNGSLSFSSNASGERPLLMEAPSDGNHRGDGTQGATGLVYRVAENPPEGDPIFQVRSEGEAVRFFVEHNGWTGSRSNSAWFGGTERDNYFAGKVGIGINPAEEPLHIHSAVGQGLKIAAADKTSIIKLHVASGDYGFLKLGGSNGDTVLRGGDDHTSSFSGDLSVAGTLTVTGNTLVD
;
A
#
# COMPACT_ATOMS: atom_id res chain seq x y z
N MET A 1 28.10 -27.14 -47.09
CA MET A 1 26.67 -27.21 -46.74
C MET A 1 26.35 -25.94 -45.99
N ALA A 2 25.25 -25.28 -46.32
CA ALA A 2 24.80 -24.08 -45.64
C ALA A 2 24.62 -24.33 -44.13
N ASP A 3 25.15 -23.43 -43.31
CA ASP A 3 24.97 -23.43 -41.86
C ASP A 3 23.70 -22.65 -41.52
N TYR A 4 22.69 -23.33 -40.98
CA TYR A 4 21.44 -22.73 -40.50
C TYR A 4 21.37 -22.56 -38.98
N ILE A 5 22.42 -22.92 -38.22
CA ILE A 5 22.44 -22.77 -36.77
C ILE A 5 22.32 -21.29 -36.40
N GLN A 6 21.27 -20.95 -35.67
CA GLN A 6 21.08 -19.61 -35.11
C GLN A 6 21.96 -19.47 -33.86
N TYR A 7 23.03 -18.69 -33.96
CA TYR A 7 23.91 -18.42 -32.83
C TYR A 7 23.30 -17.34 -31.91
N PRO A 8 23.51 -17.44 -30.59
CA PRO A 8 22.99 -16.49 -29.61
C PRO A 8 23.69 -15.13 -29.63
N TYR A 9 24.84 -15.00 -30.31
CA TYR A 9 25.58 -13.76 -30.47
C TYR A 9 26.12 -13.64 -31.88
N ILE A 10 25.53 -12.73 -32.66
CA ILE A 10 26.00 -12.38 -34.00
C ILE A 10 26.64 -11.00 -33.96
N ASP A 11 27.96 -10.94 -34.12
CA ASP A 11 28.77 -9.72 -34.03
C ASP A 11 29.11 -9.08 -35.40
N LYS A 12 28.70 -9.72 -36.50
CA LYS A 12 28.94 -9.28 -37.87
C LYS A 12 27.67 -9.35 -38.71
N ARG A 13 27.58 -8.50 -39.73
CA ARG A 13 26.56 -8.55 -40.77
C ARG A 13 27.22 -8.54 -42.14
N VAL A 14 26.50 -9.01 -43.16
CA VAL A 14 27.00 -9.06 -44.53
C VAL A 14 27.26 -7.64 -45.02
N ARG A 15 28.39 -7.43 -45.69
CA ARG A 15 28.72 -6.17 -46.36
C ARG A 15 28.94 -6.46 -47.83
N TYR A 16 27.94 -6.14 -48.63
CA TYR A 16 28.01 -6.26 -50.08
C TYR A 16 29.09 -5.35 -50.69
N PHE A 17 29.78 -5.82 -51.72
CA PHE A 17 30.70 -5.02 -52.52
C PHE A 17 30.59 -5.28 -54.02
N ASP A 18 31.06 -4.32 -54.82
CA ASP A 18 30.94 -4.38 -56.28
C ASP A 18 31.74 -5.57 -56.85
N GLY A 19 31.05 -6.35 -57.69
CA GLY A 19 31.62 -7.55 -58.31
C GLY A 19 31.63 -8.79 -57.41
N GLU A 20 31.03 -8.72 -56.22
CA GLU A 20 30.87 -9.88 -55.34
C GLU A 20 29.91 -10.92 -55.94
N PHE A 21 30.31 -12.20 -55.89
CA PHE A 21 29.45 -13.32 -56.23
C PHE A 21 28.80 -13.87 -54.96
N LEU A 22 27.50 -13.64 -54.80
CA LEU A 22 26.75 -14.06 -53.63
C LEU A 22 26.56 -15.58 -53.56
N LYS A 23 26.70 -16.12 -52.36
CA LYS A 23 26.46 -17.52 -52.04
C LYS A 23 25.19 -17.65 -51.20
N ASP A 24 24.68 -18.88 -51.12
CA ASP A 24 23.59 -19.25 -50.22
C ASP A 24 23.85 -18.80 -48.78
N GLN A 25 25.08 -18.97 -48.29
CA GLN A 25 25.45 -18.57 -46.93
C GLN A 25 25.31 -17.06 -46.69
N ASP A 26 25.56 -16.19 -47.68
CA ASP A 26 25.45 -14.73 -47.49
C ASP A 26 23.99 -14.34 -47.19
N PHE A 27 23.02 -14.95 -47.88
CA PHE A 27 21.60 -14.71 -47.60
C PHE A 27 21.16 -15.27 -46.24
N ILE A 28 21.71 -16.43 -45.86
CA ILE A 28 21.42 -17.07 -44.58
C ILE A 28 21.99 -16.23 -43.43
N ASP A 29 23.22 -15.74 -43.55
CA ASP A 29 23.86 -14.93 -42.52
C ASP A 29 23.13 -13.59 -42.34
N GLU A 30 22.64 -12.98 -43.43
CA GLU A 30 21.79 -11.79 -43.35
C GLU A 30 20.46 -12.09 -42.61
N GLN A 31 19.80 -13.21 -42.91
CA GLN A 31 18.57 -13.63 -42.21
C GLN A 31 18.84 -13.86 -40.72
N LYS A 32 19.90 -14.61 -40.39
CA LYS A 32 20.31 -14.89 -39.00
C LYS A 32 20.59 -13.61 -38.23
N TYR A 33 21.26 -12.63 -38.86
CA TYR A 33 21.53 -11.33 -38.25
C TYR A 33 20.24 -10.62 -37.86
N HIS A 34 19.24 -10.58 -38.75
CA HIS A 34 17.95 -9.95 -38.45
C HIS A 34 17.16 -10.71 -37.37
N ILE A 35 17.17 -12.04 -37.40
CA ILE A 35 16.56 -12.87 -36.36
C ILE A 35 17.20 -12.59 -34.99
N ASP A 36 18.54 -12.51 -34.91
CA ASP A 36 19.23 -12.15 -33.66
C ASP A 36 18.81 -10.76 -33.18
N ARG A 37 18.78 -9.74 -34.05
CA ARG A 37 18.40 -8.37 -33.65
C ARG A 37 16.98 -8.32 -33.08
N GLN A 38 16.03 -9.04 -33.68
CA GLN A 38 14.65 -9.09 -33.21
C GLN A 38 14.51 -9.88 -31.90
N ARG A 39 14.97 -11.14 -31.87
CA ARG A 39 14.84 -12.01 -30.68
C ARG A 39 15.57 -11.41 -29.48
N ARG A 40 16.75 -10.83 -29.69
CA ARG A 40 17.51 -10.14 -28.64
C ARG A 40 16.75 -8.95 -28.08
N LEU A 41 16.16 -8.12 -28.93
CA LEU A 41 15.36 -6.97 -28.47
C LEU A 41 14.19 -7.44 -27.61
N ASP A 42 13.47 -8.45 -28.09
CA ASP A 42 12.31 -9.01 -27.40
C ASP A 42 12.73 -9.67 -26.07
N GLN A 43 13.84 -10.40 -26.05
CA GLN A 43 14.39 -11.02 -24.84
C GLN A 43 14.78 -9.99 -23.76
N PHE A 44 15.34 -8.83 -24.15
CA PHE A 44 15.77 -7.81 -23.18
C PHE A 44 14.66 -6.88 -22.72
N LEU A 45 13.72 -6.53 -23.62
CA LEU A 45 12.73 -5.48 -23.36
C LEU A 45 11.32 -6.01 -23.11
N ARG A 46 11.08 -7.31 -23.32
CA ARG A 46 9.81 -7.95 -23.02
C ARG A 46 9.96 -9.07 -22.03
N VAL A 47 8.82 -9.50 -21.51
CA VAL A 47 8.74 -10.69 -20.68
C VAL A 47 7.88 -11.74 -21.37
N SER A 48 8.27 -13.00 -21.26
CA SER A 48 7.52 -14.13 -21.82
C SER A 48 6.07 -14.14 -21.34
N GLY A 49 5.15 -14.55 -22.23
CA GLY A 49 3.72 -14.60 -21.97
C GLY A 49 2.87 -14.42 -23.23
N ILE A 50 1.56 -14.36 -23.03
CA ILE A 50 0.57 -14.15 -24.10
C ILE A 50 0.57 -12.67 -24.51
N CYS A 51 0.72 -12.38 -25.79
CA CYS A 51 0.64 -11.01 -26.31
C CYS A 51 -0.82 -10.64 -26.64
N ASP A 52 -1.52 -11.55 -27.34
CA ASP A 52 -2.91 -11.38 -27.74
C ASP A 52 -3.57 -12.74 -28.04
N GLY A 53 -4.91 -12.80 -27.91
CA GLY A 53 -5.71 -13.95 -28.32
C GLY A 53 -5.40 -15.25 -27.58
N LEU A 54 -5.21 -16.33 -28.34
CA LEU A 54 -4.95 -17.69 -27.86
C LEU A 54 -6.04 -18.21 -26.92
N THR A 55 -7.29 -17.81 -27.09
CA THR A 55 -8.41 -18.24 -26.22
C THR A 55 -8.80 -19.69 -26.50
N LEU A 56 -9.70 -20.26 -25.70
CA LEU A 56 -10.05 -21.67 -25.79
C LEU A 56 -11.51 -21.86 -26.20
N LYS A 57 -11.75 -22.87 -27.03
CA LYS A 57 -13.06 -23.48 -27.26
C LYS A 57 -12.98 -24.91 -26.73
N THR A 58 -13.86 -25.27 -25.80
CA THR A 58 -13.87 -26.60 -25.18
C THR A 58 -15.02 -27.44 -25.70
N ASP A 59 -14.76 -28.73 -25.85
CA ASP A 59 -15.76 -29.76 -26.14
C ASP A 59 -15.44 -31.03 -25.33
N THR A 60 -16.25 -32.07 -25.45
CA THR A 60 -16.09 -33.34 -24.75
C THR A 60 -14.75 -33.98 -25.11
N ASN A 61 -13.89 -34.15 -24.10
CA ASN A 61 -12.52 -34.67 -24.22
C ASN A 61 -11.64 -33.88 -25.21
N GLN A 62 -11.97 -32.63 -25.54
CA GLN A 62 -11.22 -31.87 -26.53
C GLN A 62 -11.15 -30.39 -26.21
N VAL A 63 -10.08 -29.75 -26.67
CA VAL A 63 -9.93 -28.29 -26.63
C VAL A 63 -9.32 -27.81 -27.93
N ILE A 64 -9.78 -26.65 -28.40
CA ILE A 64 -9.25 -25.93 -29.56
C ILE A 64 -8.71 -24.60 -29.05
N VAL A 65 -7.49 -24.25 -29.46
CA VAL A 65 -6.91 -22.93 -29.22
C VAL A 65 -7.23 -22.05 -30.42
N THR A 66 -7.74 -20.85 -30.16
CA THR A 66 -8.07 -19.86 -31.20
C THR A 66 -6.83 -19.04 -31.56
N PRO A 67 -6.83 -18.33 -32.71
CA PRO A 67 -5.70 -17.52 -33.14
C PRO A 67 -5.18 -16.54 -32.08
N GLY A 68 -3.88 -16.28 -32.13
CA GLY A 68 -3.23 -15.32 -31.26
C GLY A 68 -1.71 -15.46 -31.29
N THR A 69 -1.05 -14.70 -30.42
CA THR A 69 0.40 -14.61 -30.37
C THR A 69 0.89 -14.68 -28.94
N ALA A 70 1.97 -15.42 -28.71
CA ALA A 70 2.73 -15.42 -27.47
C ALA A 70 4.21 -15.13 -27.76
N LEU A 71 4.95 -14.80 -26.70
CA LEU A 71 6.39 -14.61 -26.71
C LEU A 71 7.00 -15.54 -25.66
N ASP A 72 8.03 -16.29 -26.02
CA ASP A 72 8.75 -17.13 -25.06
C ASP A 72 9.94 -16.42 -24.41
N SER A 73 10.70 -17.16 -23.59
CA SER A 73 11.80 -16.61 -22.80
C SER A 73 13.05 -16.28 -23.65
N GLU A 74 13.16 -16.87 -24.84
CA GLU A 74 14.22 -16.62 -25.82
C GLU A 74 13.90 -15.46 -26.78
N GLY A 75 12.73 -14.82 -26.62
CA GLY A 75 12.27 -13.76 -27.51
C GLY A 75 11.73 -14.27 -28.85
N ARG A 76 11.37 -15.56 -28.95
CA ARG A 76 10.73 -16.13 -30.15
C ARG A 76 9.23 -15.88 -30.09
N GLN A 77 8.67 -15.46 -31.21
CA GLN A 77 7.24 -15.23 -31.34
C GLN A 77 6.54 -16.53 -31.74
N ILE A 78 5.51 -16.89 -31.00
CA ILE A 78 4.71 -18.08 -31.22
C ILE A 78 3.37 -17.62 -31.81
N ILE A 79 3.21 -17.81 -33.12
CA ILE A 79 2.06 -17.30 -33.87
C ILE A 79 1.14 -18.46 -34.21
N LEU A 80 -0.11 -18.41 -33.74
CA LEU A 80 -1.18 -19.29 -34.19
C LEU A 80 -2.12 -18.48 -35.08
N SER A 81 -2.06 -18.71 -36.39
CA SER A 81 -2.81 -17.93 -37.38
C SER A 81 -4.25 -18.39 -37.61
N THR A 82 -4.57 -19.65 -37.26
CA THR A 82 -5.90 -20.26 -37.41
C THR A 82 -6.22 -21.08 -36.16
N ASP A 83 -7.49 -21.48 -35.98
CA ASP A 83 -7.84 -22.45 -34.93
C ASP A 83 -6.92 -23.67 -34.99
N SER A 84 -6.47 -24.15 -33.83
CA SER A 84 -5.67 -25.37 -33.76
C SER A 84 -6.51 -26.58 -34.17
N SER A 85 -5.86 -27.67 -34.57
CA SER A 85 -6.54 -28.97 -34.57
C SER A 85 -7.05 -29.28 -33.15
N PRO A 86 -8.18 -29.98 -32.99
CA PRO A 86 -8.68 -30.36 -31.67
C PRO A 86 -7.65 -31.20 -30.92
N ILE A 87 -7.22 -30.71 -29.76
CA ILE A 87 -6.30 -31.43 -28.86
C ILE A 87 -7.11 -32.47 -28.09
N ASN A 88 -6.70 -33.73 -28.21
CA ASN A 88 -7.37 -34.85 -27.55
C ASN A 88 -6.99 -34.92 -26.07
N LEU A 89 -8.00 -34.94 -25.20
CA LEU A 89 -7.89 -34.98 -23.74
C LEU A 89 -8.42 -36.28 -23.12
N SER A 90 -8.80 -37.28 -23.92
CA SER A 90 -9.41 -38.52 -23.41
C SER A 90 -8.51 -39.31 -22.45
N GLY A 91 -7.19 -39.20 -22.61
CA GLY A 91 -6.19 -39.79 -21.70
C GLY A 91 -6.06 -39.11 -20.34
N TYR A 92 -6.72 -37.96 -20.14
CA TYR A 92 -6.59 -37.12 -18.94
C TYR A 92 -7.89 -37.02 -18.13
N GLN A 93 -8.84 -37.92 -18.35
CA GLN A 93 -10.10 -37.92 -17.58
C GLN A 93 -9.85 -38.05 -16.07
N SER A 94 -10.61 -37.30 -15.29
CA SER A 94 -10.47 -37.18 -13.82
C SER A 94 -9.12 -36.61 -13.38
N GLN A 95 -8.45 -35.82 -14.23
CA GLN A 95 -7.18 -35.16 -13.92
C GLN A 95 -7.25 -33.65 -14.16
N GLU A 96 -6.30 -32.95 -13.55
CA GLU A 96 -5.98 -31.57 -13.87
C GLU A 96 -4.64 -31.52 -14.62
N VAL A 97 -4.58 -30.72 -15.68
CA VAL A 97 -3.41 -30.58 -16.55
C VAL A 97 -3.23 -29.13 -16.99
N TYR A 98 -2.05 -28.78 -17.48
CA TYR A 98 -1.84 -27.53 -18.20
C TYR A 98 -1.97 -27.73 -19.69
N LEU A 99 -2.59 -26.76 -20.37
CA LEU A 99 -2.48 -26.59 -21.81
C LEU A 99 -1.40 -25.55 -22.07
N VAL A 100 -0.38 -25.92 -22.84
CA VAL A 100 0.76 -25.05 -23.09
C VAL A 100 1.04 -24.91 -24.58
N ILE A 101 1.64 -23.79 -24.96
CA ILE A 101 2.07 -23.51 -26.33
C ILE A 101 3.57 -23.19 -26.33
N SER A 102 4.30 -23.70 -27.31
CA SER A 102 5.74 -23.50 -27.45
C SER A 102 6.10 -23.22 -28.90
N TYR A 103 7.26 -22.61 -29.11
CA TYR A 103 7.81 -22.40 -30.45
C TYR A 103 8.36 -23.71 -31.01
N GLN A 104 8.08 -23.98 -32.29
CA GLN A 104 8.71 -25.06 -33.05
C GLN A 104 9.11 -24.55 -34.42
N GLU A 105 10.29 -24.97 -34.89
CA GLU A 105 10.76 -24.71 -36.24
C GLU A 105 11.02 -26.05 -36.94
N GLU A 106 10.55 -26.18 -38.17
CA GLU A 106 10.81 -27.35 -38.99
C GLU A 106 11.01 -26.97 -40.46
N GLN A 107 11.75 -27.80 -41.19
CA GLN A 107 11.88 -27.65 -42.63
C GLN A 107 10.56 -27.96 -43.34
N SER A 108 10.15 -27.10 -44.26
CA SER A 108 8.90 -27.25 -45.01
C SER A 108 9.08 -26.98 -46.51
N ASP A 109 8.00 -27.15 -47.27
CA ASP A 109 7.96 -26.92 -48.71
C ASP A 109 9.06 -27.69 -49.46
N GLN A 110 9.13 -28.99 -49.20
CA GLN A 110 10.08 -29.89 -49.87
C GLN A 110 9.88 -29.84 -51.37
N THR A 111 10.96 -29.70 -52.13
CA THR A 111 10.95 -29.77 -53.58
C THR A 111 11.95 -30.80 -54.09
N THR A 112 11.59 -31.44 -55.20
CA THR A 112 12.46 -32.33 -55.98
C THR A 112 12.89 -31.70 -57.30
N ASP A 113 12.47 -30.46 -57.58
CA ASP A 113 12.72 -29.73 -58.82
C ASP A 113 13.72 -28.59 -58.61
N GLY A 114 14.75 -28.85 -57.80
CA GLY A 114 15.88 -27.94 -57.67
C GLY A 114 16.79 -28.04 -58.90
N GLY A 115 17.41 -26.92 -59.28
CA GLY A 115 18.41 -26.91 -60.35
C GLY A 115 19.48 -28.00 -60.12
N LEU A 116 19.91 -28.65 -61.20
CA LEU A 116 20.85 -29.78 -61.20
C LEU A 116 20.34 -31.06 -60.51
N GLY A 117 19.02 -31.24 -60.37
CA GLY A 117 18.41 -32.46 -59.79
C GLY A 117 18.50 -32.51 -58.26
N SER A 118 18.73 -31.37 -57.62
CA SER A 118 18.80 -31.28 -56.16
C SER A 118 17.39 -31.27 -55.55
N SER A 119 17.21 -32.02 -54.46
CA SER A 119 16.03 -31.94 -53.60
C SER A 119 16.35 -31.19 -52.31
N GLY A 120 15.37 -30.49 -51.73
CA GLY A 120 15.54 -29.86 -50.43
C GLY A 120 14.33 -29.05 -49.97
N ALA A 121 14.36 -28.64 -48.70
CA ALA A 121 13.39 -27.74 -48.11
C ALA A 121 13.54 -26.32 -48.69
N ARG A 122 12.43 -25.65 -48.99
CA ARG A 122 12.47 -24.26 -49.48
C ARG A 122 12.19 -23.24 -48.39
N ARG A 123 11.61 -23.65 -47.26
CA ARG A 123 11.23 -22.76 -46.15
C ARG A 123 11.49 -23.41 -44.81
N TRP A 124 11.65 -22.55 -43.80
CA TRP A 124 11.45 -22.89 -42.40
C TRP A 124 10.01 -22.55 -42.03
N HIS A 125 9.30 -23.50 -41.42
CA HIS A 125 7.97 -23.29 -40.89
C HIS A 125 8.08 -23.10 -39.37
N GLU A 126 8.00 -21.85 -38.96
CA GLU A 126 7.89 -21.45 -37.56
C GLU A 126 6.43 -21.61 -37.14
N LYS A 127 6.13 -22.62 -36.32
CA LYS A 127 4.77 -23.01 -35.97
C LYS A 127 4.61 -23.20 -34.45
N PRO A 128 3.39 -23.08 -33.93
CA PRO A 128 3.12 -23.37 -32.53
C PRO A 128 3.06 -24.89 -32.32
N ASN A 129 3.72 -25.36 -31.27
CA ASN A 129 3.51 -26.68 -30.72
C ASN A 129 2.62 -26.56 -29.47
N ILE A 130 1.38 -27.03 -29.58
CA ILE A 130 0.39 -27.03 -28.50
C ILE A 130 0.33 -28.43 -27.90
N GLN A 131 0.54 -28.53 -26.60
CA GLN A 131 0.58 -29.81 -25.90
C GLN A 131 -0.05 -29.73 -24.51
N VAL A 132 -0.40 -30.90 -23.99
CA VAL A 132 -0.86 -31.07 -22.61
C VAL A 132 0.35 -31.40 -21.75
N ALA A 133 0.52 -30.66 -20.65
CA ALA A 133 1.58 -30.87 -19.67
C ALA A 133 0.96 -31.26 -18.33
N THR A 134 1.64 -32.13 -17.57
CA THR A 134 1.21 -32.47 -16.21
C THR A 134 1.49 -31.31 -15.25
N LEU A 135 0.70 -31.20 -14.18
CA LEU A 135 0.93 -30.17 -13.18
C LEU A 135 2.35 -30.27 -12.59
N GLY A 136 3.07 -29.15 -12.57
CA GLY A 136 4.44 -29.07 -12.06
C GLY A 136 5.54 -29.51 -13.05
N ASN A 137 5.20 -30.04 -14.22
CA ASN A 137 6.16 -30.40 -15.27
C ASN A 137 5.82 -29.68 -16.57
N VAL A 138 5.93 -28.35 -16.54
CA VAL A 138 5.77 -27.52 -17.74
C VAL A 138 7.11 -27.48 -18.47
N PRO A 139 7.17 -27.85 -19.77
CA PRO A 139 8.39 -27.76 -20.54
C PRO A 139 8.95 -26.34 -20.54
N GLU A 140 10.28 -26.24 -20.58
CA GLU A 140 10.98 -24.96 -20.72
C GLU A 140 10.48 -24.19 -21.96
N ASP A 141 10.52 -22.86 -21.91
CA ASP A 141 10.01 -21.94 -22.94
C ASP A 141 8.53 -22.04 -23.31
N SER A 142 7.78 -22.93 -22.67
CA SER A 142 6.34 -23.05 -22.94
C SER A 142 5.55 -21.98 -22.20
N ILE A 143 4.53 -21.45 -22.86
CA ILE A 143 3.57 -20.50 -22.29
C ILE A 143 2.31 -21.25 -21.88
N VAL A 144 1.91 -21.10 -20.62
CA VAL A 144 0.68 -21.70 -20.09
C VAL A 144 -0.53 -20.94 -20.59
N LEU A 145 -1.42 -21.63 -21.30
CA LEU A 145 -2.66 -21.07 -21.85
C LEU A 145 -3.86 -21.25 -20.91
N ALA A 146 -3.89 -22.34 -20.14
CA ALA A 146 -4.89 -22.61 -19.13
C ALA A 146 -4.48 -23.79 -18.26
N LYS A 147 -5.07 -23.88 -17.07
CA LYS A 147 -5.20 -25.12 -16.33
C LYS A 147 -6.55 -25.73 -16.69
N LEU A 148 -6.58 -26.99 -17.10
CA LEU A 148 -7.79 -27.69 -17.51
C LEU A 148 -8.15 -28.74 -16.47
N ALA A 149 -9.38 -28.69 -15.98
CA ALA A 149 -9.98 -29.78 -15.21
C ALA A 149 -10.86 -30.63 -16.15
N ILE A 150 -10.52 -31.91 -16.31
CA ILE A 150 -11.26 -32.84 -17.18
C ILE A 150 -12.04 -33.81 -16.29
N ALA A 151 -13.36 -33.70 -16.30
CA ALA A 151 -14.24 -34.59 -15.55
C ALA A 151 -14.23 -36.02 -16.13
N GLY A 152 -14.68 -37.00 -15.34
CA GLY A 152 -14.76 -38.40 -15.79
C GLY A 152 -15.69 -38.66 -16.99
N ASN A 153 -16.63 -37.75 -17.26
CA ASN A 153 -17.47 -37.77 -18.46
C ASN A 153 -16.85 -37.04 -19.67
N GLY A 154 -15.62 -36.52 -19.52
CA GLY A 154 -14.90 -35.78 -20.55
C GLY A 154 -15.23 -34.28 -20.61
N ASN A 155 -16.08 -33.74 -19.73
CA ASN A 155 -16.32 -32.30 -19.70
C ASN A 155 -15.05 -31.55 -19.29
N VAL A 156 -14.69 -30.49 -20.02
CA VAL A 156 -13.46 -29.73 -19.84
C VAL A 156 -13.80 -28.36 -19.26
N THR A 157 -13.28 -28.05 -18.08
CA THR A 157 -13.43 -26.74 -17.44
C THR A 157 -12.09 -26.02 -17.43
N PRO A 158 -11.92 -24.93 -18.21
CA PRO A 158 -10.67 -24.17 -18.24
C PRO A 158 -10.62 -23.13 -17.11
N ASP A 159 -9.54 -23.14 -16.35
CA ASP A 159 -9.14 -22.07 -15.45
C ASP A 159 -8.11 -21.18 -16.19
N LEU A 160 -8.57 -19.98 -16.54
CA LEU A 160 -7.79 -18.98 -17.28
C LEU A 160 -7.03 -18.01 -16.37
N SER A 161 -7.20 -18.10 -15.04
CA SER A 161 -6.51 -17.21 -14.09
C SER A 161 -4.99 -17.41 -14.08
N VAL A 162 -4.52 -18.58 -14.54
CA VAL A 162 -3.10 -18.92 -14.64
C VAL A 162 -2.41 -18.26 -15.84
N ARG A 163 -3.15 -17.60 -16.74
CA ARG A 163 -2.58 -16.91 -17.89
C ARG A 163 -1.69 -15.77 -17.47
N GLN A 164 -0.48 -15.75 -18.02
CA GLN A 164 0.46 -14.65 -17.86
C GLN A 164 0.60 -13.92 -19.21
N TYR A 165 0.22 -12.64 -19.23
CA TYR A 165 0.37 -11.80 -20.42
C TYR A 165 1.77 -11.22 -20.48
N SER A 166 2.33 -11.15 -21.69
CA SER A 166 3.59 -10.46 -21.94
C SER A 166 3.52 -9.00 -21.48
N GLY A 167 4.68 -8.42 -21.27
CA GLY A 167 4.83 -7.08 -20.72
C GLY A 167 6.17 -6.46 -21.10
N VAL A 168 6.46 -5.32 -20.48
CA VAL A 168 7.73 -4.62 -20.67
C VAL A 168 8.70 -5.01 -19.56
N ARG A 169 9.96 -5.22 -19.92
CA ARG A 169 11.08 -5.40 -18.99
C ARG A 169 12.05 -4.23 -19.13
N LEU A 170 12.46 -3.66 -18.01
CA LEU A 170 13.56 -2.71 -17.99
C LEU A 170 14.88 -3.47 -17.85
N PRO A 171 15.90 -3.21 -18.71
CA PRO A 171 17.22 -3.78 -18.52
C PRO A 171 17.79 -3.39 -17.15
N SER A 172 18.41 -4.33 -16.46
CA SER A 172 19.10 -4.08 -15.18
C SER A 172 20.44 -4.79 -15.14
N GLY A 173 21.35 -4.27 -14.32
CA GLY A 173 22.74 -4.73 -14.24
C GLY A 173 23.02 -5.85 -13.24
N ASN A 174 22.00 -6.52 -12.69
CA ASN A 174 22.23 -7.58 -11.71
C ASN A 174 22.56 -8.90 -12.43
N LEU A 175 23.86 -9.13 -12.65
CA LEU A 175 24.39 -10.18 -13.53
C LEU A 175 24.83 -11.44 -12.78
N ASP A 176 24.58 -11.55 -11.48
CA ASP A 176 25.10 -12.67 -10.66
C ASP A 176 24.63 -14.06 -11.12
N SER A 177 23.59 -14.13 -11.98
CA SER A 177 23.10 -15.38 -12.59
C SER A 177 23.04 -15.38 -14.13
N GLY A 178 23.46 -14.30 -14.80
CA GLY A 178 23.25 -14.13 -16.24
C GLY A 178 21.77 -13.99 -16.68
N ALA A 179 20.82 -14.06 -15.74
CA ALA A 179 19.40 -13.84 -16.01
C ALA A 179 19.08 -12.34 -16.03
N ILE A 180 18.18 -11.93 -16.92
CA ILE A 180 17.72 -10.54 -16.99
C ILE A 180 16.66 -10.35 -15.89
N THR A 181 17.03 -9.74 -14.76
CA THR A 181 16.18 -9.63 -13.55
C THR A 181 15.58 -8.24 -13.33
N GLY A 182 15.55 -7.38 -14.35
CA GLY A 182 15.06 -6.01 -14.15
C GLY A 182 13.54 -5.94 -13.94
N PRO A 183 13.04 -4.80 -13.43
CA PRO A 183 11.62 -4.59 -13.15
C PRO A 183 10.73 -4.89 -14.36
N THR A 184 9.53 -5.39 -14.10
CA THR A 184 8.56 -5.70 -15.16
C THR A 184 7.25 -4.94 -15.00
N LEU A 185 6.58 -4.71 -16.12
CA LEU A 185 5.26 -4.09 -16.22
C LEU A 185 4.34 -5.02 -17.01
N ARG A 186 3.32 -5.60 -16.36
CA ARG A 186 2.35 -6.52 -16.96
C ARG A 186 0.91 -6.07 -16.68
N SER A 187 -0.06 -6.65 -17.40
CA SER A 187 -1.47 -6.56 -17.00
C SER A 187 -1.79 -7.55 -15.88
N GLY A 188 -2.87 -7.32 -15.14
CA GLY A 188 -3.40 -8.24 -14.12
C GLY A 188 -4.08 -9.50 -14.68
N GLY A 189 -3.92 -9.79 -15.96
CA GLY A 189 -4.53 -10.95 -16.64
C GLY A 189 -6.01 -10.76 -16.98
N ASN A 190 -6.68 -11.85 -17.39
CA ASN A 190 -8.08 -11.81 -17.88
C ASN A 190 -9.07 -11.21 -16.87
N SER A 191 -8.90 -11.53 -15.58
CA SER A 191 -9.82 -11.11 -14.52
C SER A 191 -9.56 -9.67 -14.04
N ALA A 192 -8.42 -9.08 -14.39
CA ALA A 192 -8.03 -7.72 -14.02
C ALA A 192 -7.29 -7.04 -15.18
N SER A 193 -7.91 -7.02 -16.36
CA SER A 193 -7.26 -6.54 -17.60
C SER A 193 -6.87 -5.06 -17.55
N SER A 194 -7.57 -4.26 -16.75
CA SER A 194 -7.25 -2.84 -16.51
C SER A 194 -6.25 -2.62 -15.37
N LEU A 195 -5.81 -3.67 -14.66
CA LEU A 195 -4.79 -3.58 -13.62
C LEU A 195 -3.41 -3.61 -14.28
N VAL A 196 -2.57 -2.66 -13.91
CA VAL A 196 -1.14 -2.66 -14.22
C VAL A 196 -0.40 -3.21 -13.01
N VAL A 197 0.41 -4.25 -13.22
CA VAL A 197 1.25 -4.89 -12.21
C VAL A 197 2.70 -4.52 -12.47
N ILE A 198 3.34 -3.91 -11.47
CA ILE A 198 4.78 -3.65 -11.46
C ILE A 198 5.43 -4.66 -10.53
N GLU A 199 6.32 -5.48 -11.07
CA GLU A 199 7.20 -6.33 -10.27
C GLU A 199 8.56 -5.64 -10.14
N GLY A 200 8.78 -4.99 -9.00
CA GLY A 200 9.97 -4.20 -8.71
C GLY A 200 9.63 -2.89 -7.99
N ASP A 201 10.63 -2.04 -7.81
CA ASP A 201 10.46 -0.73 -7.19
C ASP A 201 9.95 0.31 -8.19
N LEU A 202 9.10 1.23 -7.74
CA LEU A 202 8.60 2.37 -8.50
C LEU A 202 9.04 3.68 -7.84
N SER A 203 9.74 4.53 -8.59
CA SER A 203 10.02 5.92 -8.21
C SER A 203 9.35 6.85 -9.21
N VAL A 204 8.69 7.90 -8.71
CA VAL A 204 8.04 8.94 -9.52
C VAL A 204 8.58 10.29 -9.07
N THR A 205 9.24 11.03 -9.96
CA THR A 205 9.88 12.33 -9.65
C THR A 205 8.97 13.54 -9.88
N GLY A 206 7.81 13.34 -10.51
CA GLY A 206 6.80 14.37 -10.75
C GLY A 206 5.52 14.15 -9.94
N ASP A 207 4.57 15.05 -10.11
CA ASP A 207 3.29 14.97 -9.40
C ASP A 207 2.52 13.70 -9.77
N THR A 208 1.97 13.02 -8.77
CA THR A 208 1.14 11.82 -8.96
C THR A 208 -0.26 12.07 -8.40
N THR A 209 -1.27 12.04 -9.28
CA THR A 209 -2.68 12.12 -8.88
C THR A 209 -3.30 10.73 -8.88
N VAL A 210 -3.83 10.29 -7.73
CA VAL A 210 -4.57 9.03 -7.61
C VAL A 210 -6.05 9.34 -7.41
N ASN A 211 -6.86 9.12 -8.45
CA ASN A 211 -8.31 9.25 -8.39
C ASN A 211 -8.93 7.93 -7.91
N GLY A 212 -8.98 7.73 -6.60
CA GLY A 212 -9.49 6.51 -5.98
C GLY A 212 -8.87 6.25 -4.63
N SER A 213 -8.83 4.97 -4.24
CA SER A 213 -8.19 4.53 -3.00
C SER A 213 -6.70 4.26 -3.24
N LEU A 214 -5.87 4.69 -2.28
CA LEU A 214 -4.45 4.33 -2.21
C LEU A 214 -4.23 3.48 -0.95
N SER A 215 -3.72 2.26 -1.14
CA SER A 215 -3.42 1.32 -0.06
C SER A 215 -1.95 0.93 -0.12
N PHE A 216 -1.28 0.94 1.03
CA PHE A 216 0.07 0.43 1.20
C PHE A 216 0.03 -0.76 2.16
N SER A 217 0.53 -1.91 1.73
CA SER A 217 0.60 -3.13 2.54
C SER A 217 2.02 -3.68 2.55
N SER A 218 2.92 -3.08 3.34
CA SER A 218 4.19 -3.72 3.68
C SER A 218 4.13 -4.18 5.14
N ASN A 219 4.37 -5.48 5.37
CA ASN A 219 4.51 -6.05 6.72
C ASN A 219 5.96 -6.49 7.01
N ALA A 220 6.89 -6.11 6.14
CA ALA A 220 8.32 -6.36 6.30
C ALA A 220 8.98 -5.12 6.93
N SER A 221 9.17 -5.19 8.25
CA SER A 221 10.04 -4.34 9.08
C SER A 221 10.07 -2.83 8.77
N GLY A 222 9.28 -2.07 9.54
CA GLY A 222 9.81 -0.85 10.17
C GLY A 222 9.79 0.47 9.39
N GLU A 223 9.44 0.52 8.10
CA GLU A 223 9.33 1.80 7.37
C GLU A 223 7.90 2.04 6.87
N ARG A 224 7.24 3.06 7.42
CA ARG A 224 5.95 3.59 6.91
C ARG A 224 6.23 4.87 6.12
N PRO A 225 6.13 4.90 4.78
CA PRO A 225 6.25 6.17 4.07
C PRO A 225 4.95 6.96 4.23
N LEU A 226 5.01 7.98 5.10
CA LEU A 226 4.08 9.10 5.21
C LEU A 226 4.41 10.09 4.09
N LEU A 227 3.48 10.39 3.18
CA LEU A 227 3.73 11.39 2.14
C LEU A 227 3.42 12.81 2.66
N MET A 228 4.39 13.71 2.51
CA MET A 228 4.42 15.11 2.96
C MET A 228 4.38 16.04 1.73
N GLU A 229 3.66 17.16 1.83
CA GLU A 229 3.64 18.22 0.81
C GLU A 229 4.17 19.55 1.36
N ALA A 230 4.79 20.36 0.50
CA ALA A 230 5.18 21.72 0.83
C ALA A 230 3.97 22.68 0.66
N PRO A 231 3.83 23.73 1.49
CA PRO A 231 2.75 24.71 1.34
C PRO A 231 2.82 25.45 0.00
N SER A 232 1.67 25.71 -0.61
CA SER A 232 1.52 26.70 -1.69
C SER A 232 0.82 27.95 -1.15
N ASP A 233 1.15 29.11 -1.73
CA ASP A 233 0.88 30.47 -1.24
C ASP A 233 -0.62 30.86 -1.09
N GLY A 234 -1.56 29.92 -1.15
CA GLY A 234 -2.99 30.21 -1.21
C GLY A 234 -3.82 29.78 0.00
N ASN A 235 -3.24 29.15 1.02
CA ASN A 235 -4.08 28.57 2.06
C ASN A 235 -3.32 28.45 3.38
N HIS A 236 -3.65 29.26 4.39
CA HIS A 236 -3.81 28.89 5.81
C HIS A 236 -4.18 30.12 6.64
N ARG A 237 -5.00 29.92 7.69
CA ARG A 237 -5.37 30.90 8.72
C ARG A 237 -4.22 31.10 9.73
N GLY A 238 -3.09 31.62 9.25
CA GLY A 238 -1.97 32.13 10.06
C GLY A 238 -1.48 33.42 9.43
N ASP A 239 -0.84 34.30 10.19
CA ASP A 239 -0.43 35.67 9.81
C ASP A 239 0.54 35.79 8.60
N GLY A 240 0.74 34.72 7.83
CA GLY A 240 1.57 34.69 6.64
C GLY A 240 3.07 34.73 6.91
N THR A 241 3.53 34.71 8.17
CA THR A 241 4.96 34.88 8.50
C THR A 241 5.69 33.60 8.89
N GLN A 242 4.98 32.49 9.10
CA GLN A 242 5.58 31.22 9.53
C GLN A 242 5.30 30.14 8.48
N GLY A 243 6.35 29.68 7.80
CA GLY A 243 6.30 28.52 6.91
C GLY A 243 5.95 27.27 7.71
N ALA A 244 4.67 26.94 7.79
CA ALA A 244 4.20 25.76 8.50
C ALA A 244 4.38 24.52 7.61
N THR A 245 5.39 23.72 7.92
CA THR A 245 5.55 22.36 7.38
C THR A 245 4.57 21.43 8.10
N GLY A 246 3.67 20.74 7.38
CA GLY A 246 2.72 19.83 8.02
C GLY A 246 1.95 18.92 7.06
N LEU A 247 1.37 17.86 7.61
CA LEU A 247 0.52 16.89 6.91
C LEU A 247 -0.91 17.43 6.83
N VAL A 248 -1.38 17.74 5.62
CA VAL A 248 -2.73 18.27 5.39
C VAL A 248 -3.63 17.16 4.85
N TYR A 249 -4.56 16.68 5.68
CA TYR A 249 -5.64 15.80 5.23
C TYR A 249 -6.89 16.61 4.93
N ARG A 250 -7.43 16.46 3.71
CA ARG A 250 -8.72 17.04 3.31
C ARG A 250 -9.60 15.95 2.73
N VAL A 251 -10.86 15.97 3.12
CA VAL A 251 -11.91 15.14 2.54
C VAL A 251 -12.79 16.02 1.64
N ALA A 252 -13.26 15.47 0.51
CA ALA A 252 -14.12 16.21 -0.41
C ALA A 252 -15.49 16.50 0.22
N GLU A 253 -15.99 15.57 1.02
CA GLU A 253 -17.17 15.70 1.86
C GLU A 253 -16.80 15.26 3.27
N ASN A 254 -17.30 15.99 4.28
CA ASN A 254 -17.09 15.60 5.66
C ASN A 254 -17.82 14.27 5.94
N PRO A 255 -17.19 13.33 6.67
CA PRO A 255 -17.89 12.15 7.16
C PRO A 255 -19.01 12.57 8.14
N PRO A 256 -19.98 11.69 8.43
CA PRO A 256 -21.02 11.96 9.43
C PRO A 256 -20.46 12.29 10.83
N GLU A 257 -21.25 12.95 11.67
CA GLU A 257 -20.88 13.24 13.06
C GLU A 257 -20.52 11.95 13.82
N GLY A 258 -19.36 11.93 14.49
CA GLY A 258 -18.84 10.75 15.21
C GLY A 258 -17.89 9.86 14.39
N ASP A 259 -17.73 10.13 13.09
CA ASP A 259 -16.78 9.45 12.22
C ASP A 259 -15.51 10.32 11.99
N PRO A 260 -14.31 9.78 12.26
CA PRO A 260 -13.07 10.56 12.17
C PRO A 260 -12.60 10.75 10.72
N ILE A 261 -12.13 11.97 10.40
CA ILE A 261 -11.41 12.28 9.15
C ILE A 261 -9.97 11.74 9.15
N PHE A 262 -9.40 11.50 10.32
CA PHE A 262 -8.08 10.89 10.50
C PHE A 262 -8.08 10.03 11.76
N GLN A 263 -7.46 8.85 11.71
CA GLN A 263 -7.30 7.99 12.88
C GLN A 263 -5.98 7.23 12.87
N VAL A 264 -5.39 7.06 14.06
CA VAL A 264 -4.26 6.16 14.33
C VAL A 264 -4.80 4.99 15.14
N ARG A 265 -4.63 3.77 14.62
CA ARG A 265 -5.04 2.54 15.29
C ARG A 265 -3.82 1.72 15.74
N SER A 266 -3.91 1.01 16.87
CA SER A 266 -2.92 0.01 17.26
C SER A 266 -3.22 -1.36 16.66
N GLU A 267 -2.34 -2.34 16.90
CA GLU A 267 -2.63 -3.76 16.72
C GLU A 267 -3.94 -4.10 17.45
N GLY A 268 -4.85 -4.84 16.78
CA GLY A 268 -6.21 -5.11 17.27
C GLY A 268 -7.24 -3.99 17.01
N GLU A 269 -6.96 -3.06 16.10
CA GLU A 269 -7.87 -2.01 15.61
C GLU A 269 -8.30 -0.93 16.62
N ALA A 270 -7.74 -0.89 17.84
CA ALA A 270 -8.08 0.12 18.83
C ALA A 270 -7.62 1.54 18.41
N VAL A 271 -8.53 2.52 18.45
CA VAL A 271 -8.26 3.92 18.08
C VAL A 271 -7.47 4.64 19.18
N ARG A 272 -6.22 4.99 18.86
CA ARG A 272 -5.27 5.67 19.76
C ARG A 272 -5.29 7.18 19.61
N PHE A 273 -5.58 7.67 18.41
CA PHE A 273 -5.74 9.08 18.12
C PHE A 273 -6.75 9.22 16.99
N PHE A 274 -7.61 10.22 17.04
CA PHE A 274 -8.47 10.56 15.92
C PHE A 274 -8.74 12.06 15.87
N VAL A 275 -9.07 12.53 14.67
CA VAL A 275 -9.55 13.88 14.38
C VAL A 275 -10.87 13.74 13.65
N GLU A 276 -11.91 14.39 14.13
CA GLU A 276 -13.20 14.53 13.45
C GLU A 276 -13.29 15.85 12.69
N HIS A 277 -14.19 15.91 11.70
CA HIS A 277 -14.37 17.09 10.86
C HIS A 277 -14.95 18.32 11.61
N ASN A 278 -15.58 18.09 12.76
CA ASN A 278 -16.15 19.13 13.63
C ASN A 278 -15.13 19.71 14.63
N GLY A 279 -13.86 19.30 14.54
CA GLY A 279 -12.77 19.78 15.40
C GLY A 279 -12.56 18.95 16.67
N TRP A 280 -13.29 17.84 16.88
CA TRP A 280 -12.97 16.94 17.99
C TRP A 280 -11.68 16.17 17.71
N THR A 281 -10.71 16.31 18.60
CA THR A 281 -9.47 15.54 18.59
C THR A 281 -9.37 14.77 19.90
N GLY A 282 -9.17 13.47 19.84
CA GLY A 282 -9.19 12.65 21.05
C GLY A 282 -8.60 11.27 20.87
N SER A 283 -8.73 10.45 21.91
CA SER A 283 -8.44 9.02 21.88
C SER A 283 -9.62 8.27 22.49
N ARG A 284 -9.98 7.11 21.93
CA ARG A 284 -11.05 6.29 22.51
C ARG A 284 -10.54 5.34 23.59
N SER A 285 -9.24 5.10 23.69
CA SER A 285 -8.67 4.07 24.58
C SER A 285 -7.34 4.42 25.26
N ASN A 286 -6.87 5.68 25.25
CA ASN A 286 -5.68 6.06 26.03
C ASN A 286 -5.60 7.56 26.28
N SER A 287 -5.87 8.02 27.51
CA SER A 287 -5.93 9.43 27.94
C SER A 287 -4.94 10.34 27.20
N ALA A 288 -5.45 11.21 26.34
CA ALA A 288 -4.64 12.11 25.55
C ALA A 288 -4.43 13.45 26.30
N TRP A 289 -3.16 13.81 26.48
CA TRP A 289 -2.68 15.05 27.06
C TRP A 289 -2.75 16.16 26.01
N PHE A 290 -3.39 17.30 26.31
CA PHE A 290 -3.47 18.45 25.41
C PHE A 290 -3.30 19.76 26.18
N GLY A 291 -2.11 20.36 26.06
CA GLY A 291 -1.82 21.72 26.53
C GLY A 291 -1.96 22.71 25.39
N GLY A 292 -2.92 23.64 25.50
CA GLY A 292 -3.10 24.78 24.61
C GLY A 292 -3.72 25.94 25.39
N THR A 293 -3.31 27.17 25.12
CA THR A 293 -3.52 28.34 25.99
C THR A 293 -4.87 29.05 25.81
N GLU A 294 -5.77 28.55 24.95
CA GLU A 294 -6.91 29.36 24.49
C GLU A 294 -8.29 28.71 24.57
N ARG A 295 -8.43 27.44 25.01
CA ARG A 295 -9.76 26.84 25.30
C ARG A 295 -9.73 25.82 26.43
N ASP A 296 -10.83 25.77 27.19
CA ASP A 296 -11.06 24.82 28.27
C ASP A 296 -11.16 23.38 27.73
N ASN A 297 -10.39 22.48 28.33
CA ASN A 297 -10.50 21.04 28.08
C ASN A 297 -11.76 20.50 28.74
N TYR A 298 -12.73 20.03 27.93
CA TYR A 298 -13.96 19.44 28.43
C TYR A 298 -13.78 17.94 28.63
N PHE A 299 -13.76 17.50 29.89
CA PHE A 299 -13.82 16.09 30.23
C PHE A 299 -15.30 15.70 30.41
N ALA A 300 -15.83 14.86 29.53
CA ALA A 300 -17.21 14.39 29.61
C ALA A 300 -17.50 13.42 30.78
N GLY A 301 -16.55 13.27 31.71
CA GLY A 301 -16.64 12.39 32.88
C GLY A 301 -15.94 12.98 34.10
N LYS A 302 -16.09 12.31 35.25
CA LYS A 302 -15.40 12.70 36.50
C LYS A 302 -13.88 12.65 36.25
N VAL A 303 -13.22 13.80 36.33
CA VAL A 303 -11.76 13.89 36.32
C VAL A 303 -11.26 13.57 37.72
N GLY A 304 -10.64 12.41 37.89
CA GLY A 304 -9.93 12.08 39.12
C GLY A 304 -8.57 12.76 39.14
N ILE A 305 -8.32 13.64 40.12
CA ILE A 305 -6.97 14.09 40.47
C ILE A 305 -6.62 13.42 41.80
N GLY A 306 -5.62 12.54 41.76
CA GLY A 306 -5.24 11.66 42.88
C GLY A 306 -6.04 10.36 42.88
N ILE A 307 -5.36 9.23 42.70
CA ILE A 307 -5.94 7.89 42.88
C ILE A 307 -5.65 7.40 44.30
N ASN A 308 -6.67 6.78 44.88
CA ASN A 308 -6.71 6.20 46.22
C ASN A 308 -5.76 4.98 46.31
N PRO A 309 -4.94 4.81 47.38
CA PRO A 309 -4.80 5.70 48.53
C PRO A 309 -3.88 6.88 48.21
N ALA A 310 -4.46 8.08 48.31
CA ALA A 310 -3.72 9.32 48.24
C ALA A 310 -3.03 9.52 49.59
N GLU A 311 -1.72 9.29 49.65
CA GLU A 311 -0.93 9.71 50.83
C GLU A 311 -0.85 11.24 50.96
N GLU A 312 -1.26 11.99 49.92
CA GLU A 312 -1.19 13.45 49.91
C GLU A 312 -2.50 14.09 49.38
N PRO A 313 -3.06 15.11 50.05
CA PRO A 313 -4.20 15.88 49.55
C PRO A 313 -3.86 16.64 48.26
N LEU A 314 -4.88 17.07 47.51
CA LEU A 314 -4.72 17.93 46.33
C LEU A 314 -3.88 19.17 46.69
N HIS A 315 -2.63 19.20 46.24
CA HIS A 315 -1.71 20.31 46.47
C HIS A 315 -1.78 21.31 45.30
N ILE A 316 -2.52 22.39 45.48
CA ILE A 316 -2.55 23.52 44.53
C ILE A 316 -1.45 24.50 44.97
N HIS A 317 -0.27 24.37 44.36
CA HIS A 317 0.87 25.23 44.63
C HIS A 317 0.98 26.34 43.57
N SER A 318 1.16 27.58 44.00
CA SER A 318 1.43 28.71 43.12
C SER A 318 2.82 29.24 43.43
N ALA A 319 3.72 29.21 42.44
CA ALA A 319 5.10 29.66 42.60
C ALA A 319 5.24 31.17 42.89
N VAL A 320 4.15 31.94 42.71
CA VAL A 320 4.12 33.41 42.80
C VAL A 320 3.10 33.90 43.83
N GLY A 321 2.72 33.07 44.80
CA GLY A 321 1.91 33.49 45.95
C GLY A 321 0.44 33.76 45.65
N GLN A 322 -0.08 33.29 44.52
CA GLN A 322 -1.50 33.39 44.19
C GLN A 322 -2.17 32.05 44.49
N GLY A 323 -2.82 31.92 45.65
CA GLY A 323 -3.56 30.70 46.02
C GLY A 323 -4.75 30.41 45.10
N LEU A 324 -5.58 29.46 45.50
CA LEU A 324 -6.83 29.15 44.81
C LEU A 324 -7.81 30.34 44.93
N LYS A 325 -7.96 31.13 43.86
CA LYS A 325 -9.00 32.18 43.76
C LYS A 325 -10.29 31.57 43.23
N ILE A 326 -11.24 31.30 44.13
CA ILE A 326 -12.62 31.00 43.75
C ILE A 326 -13.38 32.32 43.74
N ALA A 327 -13.58 32.91 42.57
CA ALA A 327 -14.38 34.13 42.42
C ALA A 327 -15.53 33.84 41.44
N ALA A 328 -16.75 34.17 41.85
CA ALA A 328 -17.87 34.28 40.95
C ALA A 328 -18.20 35.77 40.79
N ALA A 329 -18.13 36.30 39.57
CA ALA A 329 -18.73 37.60 39.30
C ALA A 329 -20.24 37.49 39.57
N ASP A 330 -20.77 38.44 40.34
CA ASP A 330 -22.20 38.65 40.55
C ASP A 330 -22.97 37.52 41.27
N LYS A 331 -22.29 36.65 42.04
CA LYS A 331 -22.97 35.66 42.89
C LYS A 331 -22.58 35.79 44.36
N THR A 332 -23.57 36.10 45.20
CA THR A 332 -23.51 36.07 46.68
C THR A 332 -23.62 34.65 47.26
N SER A 333 -23.34 33.62 46.44
CA SER A 333 -23.60 32.23 46.80
C SER A 333 -22.41 31.63 47.53
N ILE A 334 -22.54 31.52 48.85
CA ILE A 334 -21.76 30.73 49.81
C ILE A 334 -20.83 29.69 49.15
N ILE A 335 -19.51 29.88 49.26
CA ILE A 335 -18.54 28.82 48.98
C ILE A 335 -18.50 27.91 50.22
N LYS A 336 -18.95 26.67 50.10
CA LYS A 336 -18.88 25.66 51.18
C LYS A 336 -17.70 24.74 50.95
N LEU A 337 -16.77 24.70 51.90
CA LEU A 337 -15.84 23.57 52.06
C LEU A 337 -16.56 22.53 52.93
N HIS A 338 -17.18 21.53 52.32
CA HIS A 338 -17.74 20.39 53.04
C HIS A 338 -16.61 19.43 53.42
N VAL A 339 -16.37 19.29 54.72
CA VAL A 339 -15.55 18.21 55.28
C VAL A 339 -16.46 16.99 55.43
N ALA A 340 -15.95 15.79 55.15
CA ALA A 340 -16.73 14.57 55.27
C ALA A 340 -17.20 14.35 56.72
N SER A 341 -18.36 13.70 56.89
CA SER A 341 -18.88 13.30 58.20
C SER A 341 -17.87 12.39 58.92
N GLY A 342 -17.31 12.86 60.04
CA GLY A 342 -16.34 12.11 60.83
C GLY A 342 -14.88 12.57 60.65
N ASP A 343 -14.61 13.51 59.75
CA ASP A 343 -13.29 14.12 59.59
C ASP A 343 -13.17 15.47 60.31
N TYR A 344 -11.94 15.82 60.67
CA TYR A 344 -11.59 17.15 61.17
C TYR A 344 -10.98 17.99 60.03
N GLY A 345 -11.67 19.07 59.65
CA GLY A 345 -11.11 20.04 58.72
C GLY A 345 -10.19 21.00 59.46
N PHE A 346 -8.90 21.02 59.13
CA PHE A 346 -8.03 22.11 59.54
C PHE A 346 -7.88 23.09 58.37
N LEU A 347 -8.39 24.31 58.56
CA LEU A 347 -8.09 25.41 57.65
C LEU A 347 -6.82 26.10 58.16
N LYS A 348 -5.66 25.67 57.67
CA LYS A 348 -4.38 26.30 58.05
C LYS A 348 -4.24 27.65 57.34
N LEU A 349 -4.67 28.69 58.03
CA LEU A 349 -4.52 30.09 57.65
C LEU A 349 -3.19 30.62 58.20
N GLY A 350 -2.06 30.27 57.57
CA GLY A 350 -0.77 30.74 58.08
C GLY A 350 0.42 30.45 57.16
N GLY A 351 1.00 31.54 56.63
CA GLY A 351 2.37 31.62 56.14
C GLY A 351 3.33 32.12 57.24
N SER A 352 4.63 32.03 56.98
CA SER A 352 5.74 32.27 57.95
C SER A 352 5.76 33.63 58.67
N ASN A 353 4.91 34.58 58.29
CA ASN A 353 4.87 35.95 58.83
C ASN A 353 3.57 36.32 59.56
N GLY A 354 2.72 35.35 59.93
CA GLY A 354 1.68 35.55 60.95
C GLY A 354 0.42 36.34 60.56
N ASP A 355 0.35 36.98 59.39
CA ASP A 355 -0.83 37.75 58.99
C ASP A 355 -1.73 36.95 58.04
N THR A 356 -2.63 36.14 58.59
CA THR A 356 -3.81 35.68 57.84
C THR A 356 -5.06 36.17 58.55
N VAL A 357 -5.87 36.97 57.86
CA VAL A 357 -7.05 37.60 58.43
C VAL A 357 -8.30 36.98 57.79
N LEU A 358 -9.15 36.36 58.60
CA LEU A 358 -10.54 36.11 58.22
C LEU A 358 -11.28 37.45 58.30
N ARG A 359 -11.25 38.22 57.22
CA ARG A 359 -12.05 39.44 57.10
C ARG A 359 -13.41 39.04 56.57
N GLY A 360 -14.45 39.35 57.32
CA GLY A 360 -15.72 39.65 56.68
C GLY A 360 -15.52 40.92 55.85
N GLY A 361 -15.99 40.92 54.60
CA GLY A 361 -15.97 42.14 53.77
C GLY A 361 -16.78 43.27 54.40
N ASP A 362 -16.74 44.45 53.81
CA ASP A 362 -17.12 45.74 54.41
C ASP A 362 -18.50 45.82 55.10
N ASP A 363 -19.40 44.85 54.88
CA ASP A 363 -20.72 44.74 55.53
C ASP A 363 -21.04 43.34 56.12
N HIS A 364 -20.07 42.43 56.22
CA HIS A 364 -20.30 41.06 56.67
C HIS A 364 -19.48 40.77 57.92
N THR A 365 -20.13 40.33 58.99
CA THR A 365 -19.45 39.78 60.17
C THR A 365 -19.06 38.32 59.95
N SER A 366 -17.80 37.96 60.23
CA SER A 366 -17.42 36.55 60.36
C SER A 366 -18.04 35.98 61.64
N SER A 367 -19.02 35.10 61.49
CA SER A 367 -19.69 34.44 62.61
C SER A 367 -19.14 33.03 62.80
N PHE A 368 -18.73 32.71 64.02
CA PHE A 368 -18.38 31.36 64.44
C PHE A 368 -19.46 30.89 65.41
N SER A 369 -20.36 30.03 64.94
CA SER A 369 -21.39 29.43 65.78
C SER A 369 -20.85 28.17 66.47
N GLY A 370 -21.09 28.04 67.77
CA GLY A 370 -20.67 26.90 68.60
C GLY A 370 -19.55 27.26 69.59
N ASP A 371 -19.04 26.23 70.27
CA ASP A 371 -17.96 26.41 71.26
C ASP A 371 -16.65 26.78 70.56
N LEU A 372 -16.19 28.01 70.81
CA LEU A 372 -14.89 28.48 70.37
C LEU A 372 -13.86 28.27 71.49
N SER A 373 -12.94 27.32 71.30
CA SER A 373 -11.79 27.15 72.20
C SER A 373 -10.58 27.88 71.63
N VAL A 374 -9.99 28.79 72.44
CA VAL A 374 -8.77 29.52 72.08
C VAL A 374 -7.66 29.10 73.03
N ALA A 375 -6.63 28.42 72.50
CA ALA A 375 -5.50 27.92 73.29
C ALA A 375 -4.39 28.96 73.51
N GLY A 376 -4.73 30.25 73.54
CA GLY A 376 -3.77 31.35 73.63
C GLY A 376 -4.45 32.69 73.91
N THR A 377 -3.84 33.80 73.50
CA THR A 377 -4.38 35.13 73.72
C THR A 377 -5.42 35.48 72.66
N LEU A 378 -6.69 35.62 73.06
CA LEU A 378 -7.71 36.27 72.26
C LEU A 378 -7.69 37.77 72.53
N THR A 379 -7.40 38.58 71.52
CA THR A 379 -7.53 40.03 71.61
C THR A 379 -8.77 40.45 70.82
N VAL A 380 -9.80 40.93 71.51
CA VAL A 380 -10.99 41.50 70.89
C VAL A 380 -10.89 43.02 70.96
N THR A 381 -10.92 43.68 69.82
CA THR A 381 -10.87 45.15 69.73
C THR A 381 -12.13 45.66 69.04
N GLY A 382 -12.95 46.47 69.74
CA GLY A 382 -14.19 47.05 69.23
C GLY A 382 -15.29 47.14 70.29
N ASN A 383 -16.46 47.69 69.93
CA ASN A 383 -17.66 47.69 70.78
C ASN A 383 -18.14 46.23 70.94
N THR A 384 -17.75 45.60 72.04
CA THR A 384 -18.13 44.22 72.33
C THR A 384 -19.37 44.25 73.21
N LEU A 385 -20.47 43.68 72.74
CA LEU A 385 -21.54 43.19 73.61
C LEU A 385 -21.19 41.73 73.92
N VAL A 386 -20.69 41.50 75.13
CA VAL A 386 -20.53 40.15 75.68
C VAL A 386 -21.80 39.91 76.48
N ASP A 387 -22.74 39.14 75.93
CA ASP A 387 -23.89 38.61 76.66
C ASP A 387 -23.56 37.24 77.27
#